data_AF-A0A822E843-F1
#
_entry.id   AF-A0A822E843-F1
#
_cell.length_a   1.000
_cell.length_b   1.000
_cell.length_c   1.000
_cell.angle_alpha   90.00
_cell.angle_beta   90.00
_cell.angle_gamma   90.00
#
_symmetry.space_group_name_H-M   'P 1'
#
loop_
_entity.id
_entity.type
_entity.pdbx_description
1 polymer ?
#
loop_
_entity_poly.entity_id
_entity_poly.type
_entity_poly.pdbx_seq_one_letter_code
_entity_poly.pdbx_strand_id
1 'polypeptide(L)' 'MKWEEGATQGIVVAGGHGQGSSLTQMHDPNGIVVDQLDTVYVADSLNHRIMRWSKGATQGSVIIGGNSYGAQSNQFAYPI' A
#
# COMPACT_ATOMS: atom_id res chain seq x y z
N MET A 1 0.97 -9.14 -4.98
CA MET A 1 0.34 -9.60 -6.25
C MET A 1 -0.87 -10.46 -5.91
N LYS A 2 -1.87 -10.49 -6.80
CA LYS A 2 -3.02 -11.41 -6.71
C LYS A 2 -2.93 -12.42 -7.86
N TRP A 3 -3.32 -13.65 -7.59
CA TRP A 3 -3.46 -14.72 -8.57
C TRP A 3 -4.92 -15.18 -8.59
N GLU A 4 -5.47 -15.38 -9.77
CA GLU A 4 -6.77 -16.06 -9.93
C GLU A 4 -6.52 -17.57 -10.09
N GLU A 5 -7.55 -18.39 -9.83
CA GLU A 5 -7.43 -19.85 -9.97
C GLU A 5 -7.04 -20.23 -11.42
N GLY A 6 -5.98 -21.01 -11.56
CA GLY A 6 -5.44 -21.41 -12.86
C GLY A 6 -4.64 -20.33 -13.62
N ALA A 7 -4.42 -19.16 -13.03
CA ALA A 7 -3.65 -18.10 -13.69
C ALA A 7 -2.15 -18.44 -13.80
N THR A 8 -1.58 -18.19 -14.98
CA THR A 8 -0.14 -18.32 -15.25
C THR A 8 0.63 -17.01 -15.07
N GLN A 9 -0.07 -15.89 -14.86
CA GLN A 9 0.49 -14.57 -14.58
C GLN A 9 -0.25 -13.92 -13.42
N GLY A 10 0.50 -13.24 -12.55
CA GLY A 10 -0.04 -12.51 -11.41
C GLY A 10 -0.39 -11.07 -11.78
N ILE A 11 -1.41 -10.52 -11.11
CA ILE A 11 -1.78 -9.11 -11.24
C ILE A 11 -1.10 -8.32 -10.11
N VAL A 12 -0.42 -7.24 -10.47
CA VAL A 12 0.07 -6.26 -9.49
C VAL A 12 -1.14 -5.49 -8.95
N VAL A 13 -1.39 -5.62 -7.65
CA VAL A 13 -2.52 -4.96 -6.97
C VAL A 13 -2.08 -3.74 -6.17
N ALA A 14 -0.81 -3.71 -5.75
CA ALA A 14 -0.26 -2.60 -4.99
C ALA A 14 1.23 -2.46 -5.30
N GLY A 15 1.70 -1.23 -5.53
CA GLY A 15 3.09 -0.92 -5.86
C GLY A 15 3.46 -1.23 -7.32
N GLY A 16 4.62 -1.87 -7.52
CA GLY A 16 5.07 -2.39 -8.83
C GLY A 16 6.00 -1.48 -9.64
N HIS A 17 6.28 -0.26 -9.16
CA HIS A 17 7.12 0.72 -9.87
C HIS A 17 8.44 1.01 -9.13
N GLY A 18 8.96 0.00 -8.42
CA GLY A 18 10.19 0.10 -7.63
C GLY A 18 10.01 0.86 -6.31
N GLN A 19 11.13 1.07 -5.63
CA GLN A 19 11.18 1.79 -4.36
C GLN A 19 10.94 3.28 -4.57
N GLY A 20 10.11 3.90 -3.72
CA GLY A 20 9.86 5.34 -3.73
C GLY A 20 8.60 5.74 -2.97
N SER A 21 8.27 7.03 -3.00
CA SER A 21 7.15 7.62 -2.26
C SER A 21 5.96 8.02 -3.14
N SER A 22 6.01 7.78 -4.45
CA SER A 22 4.87 7.99 -5.34
C SER A 22 3.69 7.08 -5.00
N LEU A 23 2.49 7.38 -5.49
CA LEU A 23 1.29 6.58 -5.23
C LEU A 23 1.31 5.17 -5.86
N THR A 24 2.26 4.91 -6.76
CA THR A 24 2.50 3.62 -7.41
C THR A 24 3.75 2.89 -6.88
N GLN A 25 4.43 3.48 -5.91
CA GLN A 25 5.67 2.99 -5.33
C GLN A 25 5.49 2.69 -3.84
N MET A 26 6.42 1.92 -3.27
CA MET A 26 6.48 1.64 -1.84
C MET A 26 7.93 1.66 -1.34
N HIS A 27 8.11 1.76 -0.03
CA HIS A 27 9.39 1.76 0.64
C HIS A 27 9.29 0.92 1.91
N ASP A 28 9.81 -0.31 1.81
CA ASP A 28 9.79 -1.33 2.88
C ASP A 28 8.39 -1.55 3.51
N PRO A 29 7.43 -2.05 2.72
CA PRO A 29 6.10 -2.34 3.24
C PRO A 29 6.10 -3.60 4.13
N ASN A 30 5.54 -3.52 5.34
CA ASN A 30 5.59 -4.61 6.33
C ASN A 30 4.23 -5.27 6.64
N GLY A 31 3.11 -4.65 6.24
CA GLY A 31 1.77 -5.12 6.55
C GLY A 31 0.83 -5.09 5.35
N ILE A 32 -0.02 -6.12 5.21
CA ILE A 32 -1.05 -6.19 4.17
C ILE A 32 -2.34 -6.79 4.73
N VAL A 33 -3.47 -6.15 4.44
CA VAL A 33 -4.81 -6.68 4.69
C VAL A 33 -5.71 -6.44 3.49
N VAL A 34 -6.65 -7.34 3.26
CA VAL A 34 -7.63 -7.27 2.17
C VAL A 34 -9.02 -7.31 2.78
N ASP A 35 -9.90 -6.38 2.40
CA ASP A 35 -11.29 -6.38 2.85
C ASP A 35 -12.21 -7.23 1.96
N GLN A 36 -13.48 -7.33 2.32
CA GLN A 36 -14.49 -8.09 1.58
C GLN A 36 -14.81 -7.51 0.18
N LEU A 37 -14.36 -6.29 -0.12
CA LEU A 37 -14.55 -5.60 -1.40
C LEU A 37 -13.30 -5.70 -2.30
N ASP A 38 -12.35 -6.59 -1.98
CA ASP A 38 -11.03 -6.70 -2.63
C ASP A 38 -10.21 -5.39 -2.56
N THR A 39 -10.45 -4.55 -1.55
CA THR A 39 -9.58 -3.40 -1.28
C THR A 39 -8.37 -3.86 -0.48
N VAL A 40 -7.18 -3.55 -0.99
CA VAL A 40 -5.92 -3.87 -0.34
C VAL A 40 -5.42 -2.66 0.44
N TYR A 41 -5.06 -2.89 1.69
CA TYR A 41 -4.40 -1.91 2.54
C TYR A 41 -2.98 -2.37 2.81
N VAL A 42 -2.01 -1.48 2.62
CA VAL A 42 -0.60 -1.79 2.81
C VAL A 42 0.02 -0.77 3.76
N ALA A 43 0.70 -1.26 4.79
CA ALA A 43 1.57 -0.45 5.62
C ALA A 43 2.90 -0.25 4.89
N ASP A 44 3.15 0.97 4.41
CA ASP A 44 4.32 1.38 3.66
C ASP A 44 5.30 2.07 4.63
N SER A 45 6.08 1.26 5.34
CA SER A 45 6.63 1.60 6.66
C SER A 45 7.71 2.68 6.61
N LEU A 46 8.63 2.64 5.64
CA LEU A 46 9.65 3.69 5.49
C LEU A 46 9.13 4.93 4.73
N ASN A 47 7.89 4.89 4.26
CA ASN A 47 7.15 6.08 3.82
C ASN A 47 6.16 6.59 4.88
N HIS A 48 6.12 5.99 6.07
CA HIS A 48 5.32 6.49 7.19
C HIS A 48 3.83 6.64 6.86
N ARG A 49 3.28 5.69 6.08
CA ARG A 49 1.91 5.78 5.56
C ARG A 49 1.21 4.44 5.45
N ILE A 50 -0.12 4.49 5.50
CA ILE A 50 -1.01 3.39 5.09
C ILE A 50 -1.59 3.75 3.73
N MET A 51 -1.39 2.87 2.76
CA MET A 51 -1.94 3.01 1.41
C MET A 51 -3.13 2.09 1.21
N ARG A 52 -4.19 2.62 0.60
CA ARG A 52 -5.37 1.87 0.15
C ARG A 52 -5.36 1.74 -1.37
N TRP A 53 -5.62 0.53 -1.86
CA TRP A 53 -5.77 0.17 -3.25
C TRP A 53 -7.13 -0.51 -3.44
N SER A 54 -8.09 0.20 -4.03
CA SER A 54 -9.36 -0.41 -4.39
C SER A 54 -9.16 -1.41 -5.54
N LYS A 55 -10.06 -2.40 -5.65
CA LYS A 55 -10.03 -3.39 -6.74
C LYS A 55 -9.89 -2.71 -8.10
N GLY A 56 -8.85 -3.08 -8.86
CA GLY A 56 -8.58 -2.53 -10.19
C GLY A 56 -7.94 -1.14 -10.22
N ALA A 57 -7.57 -0.57 -9.07
CA ALA A 57 -6.85 0.70 -9.04
C ALA A 57 -5.44 0.56 -9.63
N THR A 58 -5.03 1.55 -10.43
CA THR A 58 -3.67 1.65 -11.00
C THR A 58 -2.68 2.37 -10.09
N GLN A 59 -3.18 3.07 -9.07
CA GLN A 59 -2.39 3.74 -8.04
C GLN A 59 -3.08 3.65 -6.67
N GLY A 60 -2.29 3.73 -5.61
CA GLY A 60 -2.78 3.80 -4.25
C GLY A 60 -3.33 5.18 -3.89
N SER A 61 -3.99 5.22 -2.73
CA SER A 61 -4.37 6.45 -2.05
C SER A 61 -3.85 6.39 -0.62
N VAL A 62 -3.25 7.47 -0.15
CA VAL A 62 -2.85 7.57 1.25
C VAL A 62 -4.10 7.80 2.08
N ILE A 63 -4.40 6.87 2.98
CA ILE A 63 -5.55 7.01 3.87
C ILE A 63 -5.15 7.50 5.26
N ILE A 64 -3.90 7.26 5.66
CA ILE A 64 -3.32 7.73 6.91
C ILE A 64 -1.81 7.91 6.72
N GLY A 65 -1.20 8.94 7.32
CA GLY A 65 0.25 9.18 7.22
C GLY A 65 0.67 10.05 6.03
N GLY A 66 1.97 10.01 5.68
CA GLY A 66 2.54 10.68 4.51
C GLY A 66 3.16 12.06 4.73
N ASN A 67 3.07 12.61 5.95
CA ASN A 67 3.63 13.91 6.32
C ASN A 67 4.79 13.75 7.31
N SER A 68 5.93 13.19 6.86
CA SER A 68 7.17 12.99 7.64
C SER A 68 6.99 12.37 9.06
N TYR A 69 8.09 12.13 9.78
CA TYR A 69 8.03 11.63 11.16
C TYR A 69 7.28 12.62 12.08
N GLY A 70 6.38 12.13 12.93
CA GLY A 70 5.82 12.92 14.02
C GLY A 70 4.66 12.25 14.76
N ALA A 71 4.15 12.92 15.79
CA ALA A 71 3.13 12.40 16.70
C ALA A 71 1.75 13.07 16.50
N GLN A 72 1.55 13.83 15.42
CA GLN A 72 0.23 14.38 15.10
C GLN A 72 -0.72 13.26 14.66
N SER A 73 -2.03 13.46 14.81
CA SER A 73 -3.07 12.45 14.56
C SER A 73 -3.05 11.83 13.15
N ASN A 74 -2.28 12.40 12.22
CA ASN A 74 -2.08 11.94 10.84
C ASN A 74 -0.62 11.50 10.54
N GLN A 75 0.21 11.22 11.55
CA GLN A 75 1.62 10.83 11.39
C GLN A 75 1.89 9.48 12.06
N PHE A 76 2.48 8.53 11.32
CA PHE A 76 2.92 7.23 11.84
C PHE A 76 4.44 7.12 11.74
N ALA A 77 5.11 6.69 12.81
CA ALA A 77 6.56 6.48 12.77
C ALA A 77 6.93 5.18 12.03
N TYR A 78 6.24 4.07 12.28
CA TYR A 78 6.47 2.79 11.58
C TYR A 78 5.19 1.95 11.63
N PRO A 79 4.28 2.14 10.66
CA PRO A 79 3.08 1.31 10.62
C PRO A 79 3.45 -0.15 10.31
N ILE A 80 2.76 -1.07 10.99
CA ILE A 80 2.80 -2.54 10.80
C ILE A 80 1.43 -3.05 10.37
#